data_AF-A0A7C4AIF2-F1
#
_entry.id   AF-A0A7C4AIF2-F1
#
_cell.length_a   1.000
_cell.length_b   1.000
_cell.length_c   1.000
_cell.angle_alpha   90.00
_cell.angle_beta   90.00
_cell.angle_gamma   90.00
#
_symmetry.space_group_name_H-M   'P 1'
#
loop_
_entity.id
_entity.type
_entity.pdbx_description
1 polymer ?
#
loop_
_entity_poly.entity_id
_entity_poly.type
_entity_poly.pdbx_seq_one_letter_code
_entity_poly.pdbx_strand_id
1 'polypeptide(L)' 'MRVAIATEGDFVAQHFGRCPGFTIFDIKDSEILSKNFIENPGYKAHQPG' A
#
# COMPACT_ATOMS: atom_id res chain seq x y z
N MET A 1 15.32 0.74 -6.37
CA MET A 1 14.66 0.24 -5.14
C MET A 1 13.16 0.27 -5.37
N ARG A 2 12.42 -0.74 -4.89
CA ARG A 2 10.96 -0.74 -4.89
C ARG A 2 10.45 -0.80 -3.46
N VAL A 3 9.53 0.08 -3.10
CA VAL A 3 8.98 0.21 -1.75
C VAL A 3 7.46 0.08 -1.81
N ALA A 4 6.89 -0.71 -0.92
CA ALA A 4 5.45 -0.81 -0.73
C ALA A 4 5.08 -0.21 0.64
N ILE A 5 4.13 0.72 0.65
CA ILE A 5 3.61 1.35 1.87
C ILE A 5 2.17 0.92 2.04
N ALA A 6 1.82 0.37 3.21
CA ALA A 6 0.42 0.12 3.56
C ALA A 6 -0.31 1.46 3.69
N THR A 7 -1.39 1.65 2.92
CA THR A 7 -2.02 2.95 2.73
C THR A 7 -3.52 2.89 3.03
N GLU A 8 -4.00 3.86 3.78
CA GLU A 8 -5.40 4.12 4.06
C GLU A 8 -5.72 5.56 3.68
N GLY A 9 -6.37 5.76 2.53
CA GLY A 9 -6.53 7.08 1.93
C GLY A 9 -5.16 7.72 1.61
N ASP A 10 -4.90 8.89 2.17
CA ASP A 10 -3.62 9.62 2.01
C ASP A 10 -2.62 9.34 3.15
N PHE A 11 -2.94 8.42 4.07
CA PHE A 11 -2.14 8.14 5.26
C PHE A 11 -1.52 6.74 5.24
N VAL A 12 -0.48 6.55 6.06
CA VAL A 12 0.06 5.22 6.35
C VAL A 12 -0.96 4.46 7.19
N ALA A 13 -1.33 3.26 6.75
CA ALA A 13 -2.29 2.43 7.46
C ALA A 13 -1.69 1.91 8.78
N GLN A 14 -2.51 1.88 9.83
CA GLN A 14 -2.09 1.41 11.16
C GLN A 14 -1.71 -0.07 11.20
N HIS A 15 -2.30 -0.88 10.32
CA HIS A 15 -2.05 -2.32 10.24
C HIS A 15 -1.75 -2.75 8.81
N PHE A 16 -0.55 -3.26 8.59
CA PHE A 16 -0.10 -3.68 7.26
C PHE A 16 -1.04 -4.68 6.59
N GLY A 17 -1.44 -5.76 7.28
CA GLY A 17 -2.30 -6.81 6.72
C GLY A 17 -3.78 -6.47 6.58
N ARG A 18 -4.24 -5.35 7.18
CA ARG A 18 -5.65 -4.93 7.20
C ARG A 18 -5.87 -3.58 6.49
N CYS A 19 -4.90 -3.11 5.72
CA CYS A 19 -5.04 -1.86 4.99
C CYS A 19 -5.89 -2.05 3.71
N PRO A 20 -6.53 -0.98 3.22
CA PRO A 20 -7.23 -0.97 1.93
C PRO A 20 -6.36 -1.36 0.73
N GLY A 21 -5.07 -1.04 0.78
CA GLY A 21 -4.13 -1.33 -0.28
C GLY A 21 -2.74 -0.76 0.00
N PHE A 22 -1.89 -0.87 -1.02
CA PHE A 22 -0.49 -0.52 -0.92
C PHE A 22 -0.12 0.51 -1.99
N THR A 23 0.49 1.61 -1.56
CA THR A 23 1.14 2.53 -2.49
C THR A 23 2.55 2.03 -2.78
N ILE A 24 2.81 1.71 -4.04
CA ILE A 24 4.10 1.22 -4.54
C ILE A 24 4.87 2.38 -5.16
N PHE A 25 6.12 2.55 -4.74
CA PHE A 25 7.07 3.51 -5.28
C PHE A 25 8.25 2.79 -5.90
N ASP A 26 8.58 3.17 -7.13
CA ASP A 26 9.86 2.84 -7.77
C ASP A 26 10.81 4.02 -7.61
N ILE A 27 11.98 3.76 -7.05
CA ILE A 27 12.98 4.79 -6.72
C ILE A 27 14.31 4.42 -7.39
N LYS A 28 14.94 5.39 -8.06
CA LYS A 28 16.27 5.27 -8.65
C LYS A 28 17.03 6.57 -8.44
N ASP A 29 18.31 6.49 -8.05
CA ASP A 29 19.18 7.65 -7.87
C ASP A 29 18.57 8.75 -6.97
N SER A 30 17.85 8.32 -5.92
CA SER A 30 17.09 9.17 -4.97
C SER A 30 15.87 9.89 -5.56
N GLU A 31 15.47 9.58 -6.79
CA GLU A 31 14.28 10.11 -7.43
C GLU A 31 13.15 9.08 -7.49
N ILE A 32 11.91 9.55 -7.34
CA ILE A 32 10.71 8.72 -7.53
C ILE A 32 10.43 8.64 -9.04
N LEU A 33 10.50 7.43 -9.59
CA LEU A 33 10.19 7.15 -10.99
C LEU A 33 8.70 6.89 -11.22
N SER A 34 8.03 6.24 -10.26
CA SER A 34 6.60 5.93 -10.36
C SER A 34 5.93 5.83 -8.98
N LYS A 35 4.61 6.09 -8.95
CA LYS A 35 3.72 5.91 -7.81
C LYS A 35 2.44 5.24 -8.30
N ASN A 36 2.13 4.07 -7.78
CA ASN A 36 0.91 3.33 -8.12
C ASN A 36 0.24 2.78 -6.87
N PHE A 37 -1.09 2.76 -6.83
CA PHE A 37 -1.84 2.14 -5.74
C PHE A 37 -2.36 0.77 -6.18
N ILE A 38 -2.17 -0.23 -5.32
CA ILE A 38 -2.65 -1.61 -5.53
C ILE A 38 -3.62 -1.94 -4.40
N GLU A 39 -4.87 -2.26 -4.72
CA GLU A 39 -5.86 -2.71 -3.73
C GLU A 39 -5.42 -4.01 -3.05
N ASN A 40 -5.65 -4.10 -1.74
CA ASN A 40 -5.41 -5.32 -0.98
C ASN A 40 -6.61 -6.28 -1.16
N PRO A 41 -6.45 -7.42 -1.83
CA PRO A 41 -7.56 -8.35 -2.07
C PRO A 41 -8.14 -8.92 -0.77
N GLY A 42 -7.34 -8.98 0.30
CA GLY A 42 -7.78 -9.44 1.61
C GLY A 42 -8.55 -8.40 2.44
N TYR A 43 -8.59 -7.13 2.00
CA TYR A 43 -9.19 -6.04 2.79
C TYR A 43 -10.70 -6.22 3.00
N LYS A 44 -11.43 -6.54 1.93
CA LYS A 44 -12.89 -6.71 1.96
C LYS A 44 -13.33 -8.10 2.43
N ALA A 45 -12.40 -9.05 2.54
CA ALA A 45 -12.67 -10.44 2.90
C ALA A 45 -12.76 -10.67 4.42
N HIS A 46 -12.77 -9.61 5.24
CA HIS A 46 -12.99 -9.74 6.68
C HIS A 46 -14.42 -10.22 6.93
N GLN A 47 -14.61 -11.54 6.94
CA GLN A 47 -15.76 -12.14 7.60
C GLN A 47 -15.56 -11.93 9.11
N PRO A 48 -16.56 -11.41 9.82
CA PRO A 48 -16.63 -11.63 11.25
C PRO A 48 -16.74 -13.15 11.45
N GLY A 49 -15.82 -13.70 12.23
CA GLY A 49 -15.94 -15.04 12.77
C GLY A 49 -17.02 -15.11 13.83
#